data_AF-A0A3B3HYK0-F1
#
_entry.id   AF-A0A3B3HYK0-F1
#
_cell.length_a   1.000
_cell.length_b   1.000
_cell.length_c   1.000
_cell.angle_alpha   90.00
_cell.angle_beta   90.00
_cell.angle_gamma   90.00
#
_symmetry.space_group_name_H-M   'P 1'
#
loop_
_entity.id
_entity.type
_entity.pdbx_description
1 polymer ?
#
loop_
_entity_poly.entity_id
_entity_poly.type
_entity_poly.pdbx_seq_one_letter_code
_entity_poly.pdbx_strand_id
1 'polypeptide(L)'
;LTLLRTQTACNSCQMSFLITCPSGYKKTPRSPISSCRYVIKTNNVMLAVPGCSFECYREVEVPSCCPGYWGPDCMECPRSSNRPCSSRGTCSDGLGGNGTCSCQEGFAGTACEDCATGHYGPTCQSVCSCVHGLCSSGLKGDGRCTCFSGYKGPNCDQELPECSALNCQQNSRCVEDSLTGRLECRCSPGYEKAGLQCVSVNPCLQPVCHTDASCIHTGPNQHLCACNQGFSGDGRVCMPVDPCQTQNGGCAPESTSCVFTGPGQSRCDCLPGFENLSGGGCALKDACKPASCHQNANCSTVGPGEVQSVSHPLHTPTSGPAA
;
A
#
# COMPACT_ATOMS: atom_id res chain seq x y z
N LEU A 1 -3.95 2.74 -31.16
CA LEU A 1 -3.55 4.13 -31.47
C LEU A 1 -4.38 5.07 -30.62
N THR A 2 -3.72 5.89 -29.81
CA THR A 2 -4.38 6.94 -29.02
C THR A 2 -4.09 8.29 -29.67
N LEU A 3 -5.12 9.11 -29.84
CA LEU A 3 -5.00 10.42 -30.48
C LEU A 3 -4.79 11.48 -29.39
N LEU A 4 -3.56 11.96 -29.27
CA LEU A 4 -3.26 13.11 -28.40
C LEU A 4 -3.62 14.38 -29.14
N ARG A 5 -4.38 15.27 -28.50
CA ARG A 5 -4.75 16.59 -29.04
C ARG A 5 -4.09 17.69 -28.23
N THR A 6 -3.69 18.75 -28.91
CA THR A 6 -3.16 19.97 -28.32
C THR A 6 -3.55 21.16 -29.19
N GLN A 7 -3.23 22.38 -28.76
CA GLN A 7 -3.48 23.60 -29.53
C GLN A 7 -2.20 24.38 -29.75
N THR A 8 -2.10 25.07 -30.90
CA THR A 8 -1.02 26.01 -31.13
C THR A 8 -1.16 27.23 -30.22
N ALA A 9 -0.05 27.93 -29.96
CA ALA A 9 -0.11 29.25 -29.35
C ALA A 9 -1.03 30.18 -30.17
N CYS A 10 -1.76 31.07 -29.49
CA CYS A 10 -2.61 32.05 -30.14
C CYS A 10 -1.76 33.11 -30.84
N ASN A 11 -2.03 33.36 -32.12
CA ASN A 11 -1.31 34.37 -32.90
C ASN A 11 -2.27 35.14 -33.81
N SER A 12 -1.78 36.18 -34.48
CA SER A 12 -2.56 36.93 -35.46
C SER A 12 -3.11 35.99 -36.54
N CYS A 13 -4.43 36.04 -36.77
CA CYS A 13 -5.09 35.25 -37.81
C CYS A 13 -4.56 35.56 -39.22
N GLN A 14 -3.99 36.76 -39.42
CA GLN A 14 -3.35 37.18 -40.67
C GLN A 14 -2.04 36.42 -40.94
N MET A 15 -1.41 35.88 -39.89
CA MET A 15 -0.18 35.07 -39.96
C MET A 15 -0.47 33.58 -39.80
N SER A 16 -1.71 33.15 -40.03
CA SER A 16 -2.20 31.77 -39.88
C SER A 16 -1.35 30.73 -40.63
N PHE A 17 -0.75 31.10 -41.75
CA PHE A 17 0.13 30.26 -42.55
C PHE A 17 1.46 29.92 -41.87
N LEU A 18 1.96 30.76 -40.95
CA LEU A 18 3.21 30.55 -40.21
C LEU A 18 3.03 29.76 -38.91
N ILE A 19 1.79 29.58 -38.44
CA ILE A 19 1.53 28.88 -37.18
C ILE A 19 1.73 27.38 -37.39
N THR A 20 2.77 26.79 -36.81
CA THR A 20 3.05 25.35 -36.88
C THR A 20 2.65 24.65 -35.59
N CYS A 21 2.33 23.36 -35.70
CA CYS A 21 2.09 22.52 -34.52
C CYS A 21 3.42 22.20 -33.81
N PRO A 22 3.39 21.92 -32.49
CA PRO A 22 4.55 21.41 -31.77
C PRO A 22 5.14 20.16 -32.43
N SER A 23 6.43 19.92 -32.22
CA SER A 23 7.16 18.81 -32.83
C SER A 23 6.44 17.46 -32.65
N GLY A 24 6.22 16.76 -33.76
CA GLY A 24 5.53 15.47 -33.79
C GLY A 24 4.00 15.54 -33.89
N TYR A 25 3.39 16.73 -33.89
CA TYR A 25 1.95 16.91 -34.08
C TYR A 25 1.62 17.44 -35.48
N LYS A 26 0.48 17.02 -36.03
CA LYS A 26 -0.07 17.45 -37.33
C LYS A 26 -1.29 18.35 -37.10
N LYS A 27 -1.56 19.29 -38.00
CA LYS A 27 -2.78 20.12 -37.92
C LYS A 27 -4.03 19.29 -38.21
N THR A 28 -5.07 19.41 -37.39
CA THR A 28 -6.37 18.77 -37.66
C THR A 28 -7.03 19.44 -38.88
N PRO A 29 -7.47 18.70 -39.91
CA PRO A 29 -8.18 19.26 -41.06
C PRO A 29 -9.48 19.95 -40.63
N ARG A 30 -9.76 21.15 -41.14
CA ARG A 30 -10.98 21.96 -40.87
C ARG A 30 -11.16 22.47 -39.42
N SER A 31 -10.08 22.69 -38.67
CA SER A 31 -10.15 23.18 -37.28
C SER A 31 -9.67 24.64 -37.08
N PRO A 32 -10.21 25.67 -37.78
CA PRO A 32 -9.98 27.05 -37.38
C PRO A 32 -10.84 27.36 -36.16
N ILE A 33 -10.21 27.45 -34.97
CA ILE A 33 -10.87 27.93 -33.76
C ILE A 33 -10.54 29.42 -33.64
N SER A 34 -11.49 30.28 -33.97
CA SER A 34 -11.36 31.75 -34.01
C SER A 34 -11.53 32.44 -32.64
N SER A 35 -11.39 31.71 -31.53
CA SER A 35 -11.82 32.16 -30.20
C SER A 35 -10.69 32.47 -29.21
N CYS A 36 -9.43 32.60 -29.64
CA CYS A 36 -8.31 32.93 -28.75
C CYS A 36 -7.93 34.42 -28.81
N ARG A 37 -7.21 34.93 -27.79
CA ARG A 37 -6.63 36.28 -27.78
C ARG A 37 -5.12 36.20 -27.56
N TYR A 38 -4.36 37.02 -28.27
CA TYR A 38 -2.92 37.15 -28.09
C TYR A 38 -2.57 38.58 -27.63
N VAL A 39 -1.44 38.73 -26.95
CA VAL A 39 -1.05 39.99 -26.32
C VAL A 39 0.03 40.68 -27.16
N ILE A 40 -0.22 41.93 -27.53
CA ILE A 40 0.79 42.81 -28.14
C ILE A 40 1.32 43.73 -27.04
N LYS A 41 2.65 43.71 -26.82
CA LYS A 41 3.34 44.59 -25.87
C LYS A 41 4.02 45.74 -26.63
N THR A 42 3.63 46.97 -26.32
CA THR A 42 4.37 48.19 -26.71
C THR A 42 4.93 48.86 -25.45
N ASN A 43 5.82 49.84 -25.60
CA ASN A 43 6.52 50.48 -24.47
C ASN A 43 5.58 51.09 -23.40
N ASN A 44 4.31 51.37 -23.74
CA ASN A 44 3.35 52.00 -22.83
C ASN A 44 2.03 51.24 -22.63
N VAL A 45 1.71 50.16 -23.36
CA VAL A 45 0.41 49.43 -23.22
C VAL A 45 0.55 47.94 -23.55
N MET A 46 -0.19 47.08 -22.83
CA MET A 46 -0.43 45.68 -23.20
C MET A 46 -1.87 45.51 -23.70
N LEU A 47 -2.04 45.11 -24.96
CA LEU A 47 -3.37 44.96 -25.58
C LEU A 47 -3.66 43.49 -25.91
N ALA A 48 -4.80 42.99 -25.44
CA ALA A 48 -5.29 41.63 -25.71
C ALA A 48 -6.23 41.64 -26.94
N VAL A 49 -5.69 41.28 -28.09
CA VAL A 49 -6.39 41.33 -29.38
C VAL A 49 -6.87 39.94 -29.83
N PRO A 50 -7.95 39.86 -30.61
CA PRO A 50 -8.42 38.59 -31.17
C PRO A 50 -7.36 37.93 -32.06
N GLY A 51 -7.20 36.61 -31.91
CA GLY A 51 -6.26 35.79 -32.67
C GLY A 51 -6.83 34.42 -33.00
N CYS A 52 -6.00 33.59 -33.63
CA CYS A 52 -6.35 32.25 -34.07
C CYS A 52 -5.40 31.21 -33.45
N SER A 53 -5.95 30.06 -33.05
CA SER A 53 -5.22 28.85 -32.70
C SER A 53 -5.75 27.67 -33.51
N PHE A 54 -4.87 26.69 -33.74
CA PHE A 54 -5.20 25.48 -34.48
C PHE A 54 -5.13 24.28 -33.55
N GLU A 55 -6.11 23.38 -33.68
CA GLU A 55 -6.02 22.06 -33.05
C GLU A 55 -4.97 21.22 -33.80
N CYS A 56 -4.09 20.62 -33.03
CA CYS A 56 -3.02 19.76 -33.48
C CYS A 56 -3.22 18.36 -32.89
N TYR A 57 -3.03 17.32 -33.68
CA TYR A 57 -3.16 15.94 -33.24
C TYR A 57 -1.88 15.15 -33.51
N ARG A 58 -1.60 14.18 -32.65
CA ARG A 58 -0.54 13.18 -32.84
C ARG A 58 -1.12 11.81 -32.52
N GLU A 59 -0.89 10.88 -33.42
CA GLU A 59 -1.16 9.46 -33.19
C GLU A 59 0.02 8.87 -32.43
N VAL A 60 -0.25 8.29 -31.26
CA VAL A 60 0.75 7.57 -30.48
C VAL A 60 0.31 6.11 -30.38
N GLU A 61 1.24 5.22 -30.70
CA GLU A 61 1.12 3.81 -30.38
C GLU A 61 1.38 3.65 -28.88
N VAL A 62 0.32 3.42 -28.12
CA VAL A 62 0.43 3.06 -26.71
C VAL A 62 0.54 1.53 -26.69
N PRO A 63 1.63 0.95 -26.15
CA PRO A 63 1.72 -0.49 -26.00
C PRO A 63 0.54 -0.98 -25.16
N SER A 64 0.00 -2.14 -25.50
CA SER A 64 -1.01 -2.82 -24.68
C SER A 64 -0.72 -4.30 -24.70
N CYS A 65 -1.04 -4.97 -23.60
CA CYS A 65 -0.99 -6.43 -23.58
C CYS A 65 -2.13 -7.03 -24.40
N CYS A 66 -1.90 -8.20 -24.97
CA CYS A 66 -2.98 -9.04 -25.49
C CYS A 66 -3.91 -9.46 -24.34
N PRO A 67 -5.18 -9.80 -24.61
CA PRO A 67 -6.09 -10.33 -23.60
C PRO A 67 -5.48 -11.53 -22.85
N GLY A 68 -5.64 -11.57 -21.53
CA GLY A 68 -5.05 -12.63 -20.70
C GLY A 68 -3.56 -12.44 -20.36
N TYR A 69 -3.02 -11.25 -20.58
CA TYR A 69 -1.68 -10.84 -20.16
C TYR A 69 -1.72 -9.54 -19.36
N TRP A 70 -0.83 -9.38 -18.37
CA TRP A 70 -0.89 -8.30 -17.39
C TRP A 70 0.47 -7.70 -17.04
N GLY A 71 0.44 -6.48 -16.51
CA GLY A 71 1.62 -5.75 -16.07
C GLY A 71 2.45 -5.15 -17.22
N PRO A 72 3.56 -4.46 -16.91
CA PRO A 72 4.37 -3.77 -17.91
C PRO A 72 5.10 -4.72 -18.87
N ASP A 73 5.42 -5.93 -18.41
CA ASP A 73 6.10 -6.97 -19.20
C ASP A 73 5.13 -7.93 -19.90
N CYS A 74 3.81 -7.68 -19.80
CA CYS A 74 2.76 -8.55 -20.31
C CYS A 74 2.97 -10.02 -19.94
N MET A 75 3.02 -10.28 -18.63
CA MET A 75 3.07 -11.64 -18.09
C MET A 75 1.75 -12.37 -18.29
N GLU A 76 1.80 -13.68 -18.47
CA GLU A 76 0.60 -14.50 -18.68
C GLU A 76 -0.26 -14.55 -17.40
N CYS A 77 -1.58 -14.45 -17.56
CA CYS A 77 -2.52 -14.67 -16.45
C CYS A 77 -2.43 -16.11 -15.91
N PRO A 78 -2.77 -16.35 -14.63
CA PRO A 78 -2.76 -17.68 -14.05
C PRO A 78 -3.53 -18.71 -14.89
N ARG A 79 -2.98 -19.92 -14.97
CA ARG A 79 -3.34 -21.04 -15.87
C ARG A 79 -2.82 -20.90 -17.30
N SER A 80 -3.32 -19.95 -18.07
CA SER A 80 -2.83 -19.59 -19.42
C SER A 80 -3.58 -18.38 -19.97
N SER A 81 -3.02 -17.69 -20.97
CA SER A 81 -3.66 -16.56 -21.66
C SER A 81 -4.91 -16.97 -22.44
N ASN A 82 -4.94 -18.20 -22.96
CA ASN A 82 -6.09 -18.75 -23.67
C ASN A 82 -7.20 -19.26 -22.74
N ARG A 83 -6.88 -19.53 -21.47
CA ARG A 83 -7.86 -19.99 -20.48
C ARG A 83 -7.58 -19.36 -19.10
N PRO A 84 -7.61 -18.02 -19.02
CA PRO A 84 -7.23 -17.30 -17.81
C PRO A 84 -8.16 -17.69 -16.68
N CYS A 85 -7.60 -17.83 -15.47
CA CYS A 85 -8.36 -18.18 -14.26
C CYS A 85 -9.20 -19.46 -14.46
N SER A 86 -8.64 -20.45 -15.15
CA SER A 86 -9.28 -21.73 -15.46
C SER A 86 -10.66 -21.60 -16.15
N SER A 87 -10.92 -20.48 -16.85
CA SER A 87 -12.23 -20.12 -17.40
C SER A 87 -13.37 -20.05 -16.38
N ARG A 88 -13.02 -19.89 -15.09
CA ARG A 88 -13.92 -19.89 -13.92
C ARG A 88 -13.77 -18.60 -13.11
N GLY A 89 -13.25 -17.56 -13.75
CA GLY A 89 -13.01 -16.26 -13.15
C GLY A 89 -12.56 -15.25 -14.18
N THR A 90 -12.33 -14.02 -13.73
CA THR A 90 -11.84 -12.92 -14.55
C THR A 90 -10.46 -12.50 -14.05
N CYS A 91 -9.48 -12.44 -14.96
CA CYS A 91 -8.13 -11.97 -14.64
C CYS A 91 -8.10 -10.44 -14.63
N SER A 92 -7.38 -9.84 -13.68
CA SER A 92 -6.97 -8.43 -13.73
C SER A 92 -5.83 -8.28 -14.75
N ASP A 93 -6.21 -8.19 -16.02
CA ASP A 93 -5.31 -8.10 -17.16
C ASP A 93 -5.05 -6.66 -17.65
N GLY A 94 -4.18 -6.53 -18.65
CA GLY A 94 -3.71 -5.24 -19.16
C GLY A 94 -2.54 -4.64 -18.38
N LEU A 95 -2.03 -3.50 -18.86
CA LEU A 95 -0.82 -2.87 -18.32
C LEU A 95 -0.93 -2.44 -16.85
N GLY A 96 -2.13 -2.06 -16.40
CA GLY A 96 -2.42 -1.72 -15.00
C GLY A 96 -2.95 -2.89 -14.18
N GLY A 97 -3.10 -4.07 -14.79
CA GLY A 97 -3.52 -5.28 -14.12
C GLY A 97 -2.42 -5.86 -13.23
N ASN A 98 -2.80 -6.62 -12.21
CA ASN A 98 -1.88 -7.29 -11.28
C ASN A 98 -1.93 -8.83 -11.40
N GLY A 99 -2.64 -9.36 -12.40
CA GLY A 99 -2.74 -10.80 -12.66
C GLY A 99 -3.61 -11.57 -11.67
N THR A 100 -4.25 -10.90 -10.71
CA THR A 100 -5.13 -11.59 -9.76
C THR A 100 -6.40 -12.07 -10.45
N CYS A 101 -6.83 -13.28 -10.10
CA CYS A 101 -8.06 -13.87 -10.58
C CYS A 101 -9.22 -13.60 -9.62
N SER A 102 -10.28 -12.99 -10.12
CA SER A 102 -11.57 -12.89 -9.43
C SER A 102 -12.43 -14.09 -9.80
N CYS A 103 -12.56 -15.04 -8.89
CA CYS A 103 -13.27 -16.29 -9.15
C CYS A 103 -14.79 -16.17 -9.14
N GLN A 104 -15.44 -16.99 -9.96
CA GLN A 104 -16.88 -17.18 -9.93
C GLN A 104 -17.32 -17.85 -8.62
N GLU A 105 -18.59 -17.68 -8.27
CA GLU A 105 -19.17 -18.27 -7.06
C GLU A 105 -18.94 -19.79 -6.99
N GLY A 106 -18.52 -20.27 -5.82
CA GLY A 106 -18.20 -21.68 -5.60
C GLY A 106 -16.79 -22.10 -6.03
N PHE A 107 -16.00 -21.24 -6.70
CA PHE A 107 -14.60 -21.52 -7.04
C PHE A 107 -13.61 -20.73 -6.18
N ALA A 108 -12.42 -21.29 -5.99
CA ALA A 108 -11.32 -20.70 -5.25
C ALA A 108 -9.98 -21.12 -5.86
N GLY A 109 -8.89 -20.63 -5.28
CA GLY A 109 -7.54 -20.85 -5.79
C GLY A 109 -7.02 -19.63 -6.55
N THR A 110 -5.73 -19.63 -6.85
CA THR A 110 -5.06 -18.50 -7.51
C THR A 110 -5.45 -18.36 -8.99
N ALA A 111 -5.92 -19.45 -9.58
CA ALA A 111 -6.38 -19.55 -10.95
C ALA A 111 -7.82 -20.13 -11.02
N CYS A 112 -8.62 -20.03 -9.95
CA CYS A 112 -9.98 -20.57 -9.86
C CYS A 112 -10.07 -22.07 -10.22
N GLU A 113 -9.03 -22.80 -9.85
CA GLU A 113 -8.83 -24.22 -10.14
C GLU A 113 -9.47 -25.14 -9.09
N ASP A 114 -9.81 -24.61 -7.91
CA ASP A 114 -10.37 -25.37 -6.81
C ASP A 114 -11.83 -24.98 -6.54
N CYS A 115 -12.54 -25.81 -5.77
CA CYS A 115 -13.81 -25.38 -5.20
C CYS A 115 -13.55 -24.51 -3.96
N ALA A 116 -14.40 -23.51 -3.76
CA ALA A 116 -14.51 -22.80 -2.50
C ALA A 116 -14.80 -23.78 -1.35
N THR A 117 -14.40 -23.39 -0.14
CA THR A 117 -14.59 -24.21 1.05
C THR A 117 -16.05 -24.63 1.22
N GLY A 118 -16.31 -25.93 1.36
CA GLY A 118 -17.66 -26.48 1.49
C GLY A 118 -18.39 -26.74 0.17
N HIS A 119 -17.76 -26.50 -0.98
CA HIS A 119 -18.33 -26.82 -2.30
C HIS A 119 -17.68 -28.06 -2.92
N TYR A 120 -18.41 -28.76 -3.78
CA TYR A 120 -17.95 -29.98 -4.43
C TYR A 120 -18.54 -30.24 -5.82
N GLY A 121 -17.94 -31.20 -6.51
CA GLY A 121 -18.33 -31.63 -7.85
C GLY A 121 -17.60 -30.86 -8.96
N PRO A 122 -17.73 -31.28 -10.22
CA PRO A 122 -16.96 -30.75 -11.33
C PRO A 122 -17.24 -29.26 -11.62
N THR A 123 -18.42 -28.77 -11.22
CA THR A 123 -18.86 -27.38 -11.37
C THR A 123 -18.84 -26.60 -10.05
N CYS A 124 -18.46 -27.22 -8.92
CA CYS A 124 -18.49 -26.63 -7.58
C CYS A 124 -19.84 -26.00 -7.17
N GLN A 125 -20.95 -26.39 -7.82
CA GLN A 125 -22.28 -25.87 -7.52
C GLN A 125 -22.93 -26.56 -6.31
N SER A 126 -22.50 -27.77 -5.99
CA SER A 126 -23.05 -28.52 -4.86
C SER A 126 -22.39 -28.10 -3.55
N VAL A 127 -23.18 -27.98 -2.49
CA VAL A 127 -22.75 -27.53 -1.17
C VAL A 127 -22.80 -28.70 -0.19
N CYS A 128 -21.77 -28.85 0.63
CA CYS A 128 -21.68 -29.85 1.67
C CYS A 128 -22.73 -29.63 2.77
N SER A 129 -23.41 -30.69 3.18
CA SER A 129 -24.47 -30.69 4.21
C SER A 129 -24.05 -31.34 5.55
N CYS A 130 -22.77 -31.69 5.72
CA CYS A 130 -22.29 -32.37 6.91
C CYS A 130 -22.34 -31.44 8.14
N VAL A 131 -23.05 -31.85 9.20
CA VAL A 131 -23.14 -31.09 10.46
C VAL A 131 -21.93 -31.41 11.35
N HIS A 132 -21.71 -32.69 11.66
CA HIS A 132 -20.60 -33.15 12.50
C HIS A 132 -19.71 -34.16 11.76
N GLY A 133 -19.12 -33.72 10.64
CA GLY A 133 -18.24 -34.58 9.85
C GLY A 133 -17.44 -33.83 8.81
N LEU A 134 -16.52 -34.55 8.18
CA LEU A 134 -15.75 -34.04 7.05
C LEU A 134 -16.46 -34.39 5.74
N CYS A 135 -16.63 -33.38 4.88
CA CYS A 135 -17.21 -33.55 3.55
C CYS A 135 -16.13 -33.95 2.53
N SER A 136 -16.49 -34.85 1.61
CA SER A 136 -15.75 -35.10 0.38
C SER A 136 -15.92 -33.92 -0.59
N SER A 137 -15.17 -32.84 -0.35
CA SER A 137 -15.26 -31.58 -1.09
C SER A 137 -14.30 -31.50 -2.30
N GLY A 138 -14.40 -30.42 -3.09
CA GLY A 138 -13.52 -30.16 -4.23
C GLY A 138 -14.04 -30.73 -5.56
N LEU A 139 -13.26 -30.56 -6.63
CA LEU A 139 -13.70 -30.87 -8.01
C LEU A 139 -14.04 -32.33 -8.26
N LYS A 140 -13.39 -33.24 -7.54
CA LYS A 140 -13.64 -34.69 -7.59
C LYS A 140 -14.48 -35.18 -6.42
N GLY A 141 -14.87 -34.28 -5.53
CA GLY A 141 -15.69 -34.58 -4.38
C GLY A 141 -17.11 -34.97 -4.79
N ASP A 142 -17.71 -35.88 -4.04
CA ASP A 142 -19.07 -36.38 -4.19
C ASP A 142 -20.01 -35.87 -3.09
N GLY A 143 -19.49 -35.08 -2.14
CA GLY A 143 -20.26 -34.51 -1.04
C GLY A 143 -20.52 -35.49 0.11
N ARG A 144 -20.01 -36.72 0.04
CA ARG A 144 -20.23 -37.72 1.09
C ARG A 144 -19.58 -37.28 2.40
N CYS A 145 -20.33 -37.41 3.49
CA CYS A 145 -19.85 -37.09 4.82
C CYS A 145 -19.16 -38.28 5.49
N THR A 146 -18.00 -38.03 6.07
CA THR A 146 -17.34 -38.92 7.03
C THR A 146 -17.60 -38.36 8.43
N CYS A 147 -18.49 -39.01 9.18
CA CYS A 147 -18.92 -38.50 10.48
C CYS A 147 -17.82 -38.57 11.52
N PHE A 148 -17.78 -37.55 12.38
CA PHE A 148 -16.98 -37.62 13.60
C PHE A 148 -17.57 -38.65 14.56
N SER A 149 -16.73 -39.12 15.48
CA SER A 149 -17.13 -40.10 16.49
C SER A 149 -18.36 -39.60 17.27
N GLY A 150 -19.31 -40.50 17.51
CA GLY A 150 -20.56 -40.17 18.18
C GLY A 150 -21.70 -39.71 17.27
N TYR A 151 -21.46 -39.53 15.97
CA TYR A 151 -22.50 -39.13 15.02
C TYR A 151 -22.65 -40.13 13.88
N LYS A 152 -23.86 -40.23 13.34
CA LYS A 152 -24.22 -41.09 12.21
C LYS A 152 -25.21 -40.39 11.28
N GLY A 153 -25.59 -41.09 10.22
CA GLY A 153 -26.49 -40.60 9.19
C GLY A 153 -25.72 -39.99 8.02
N PRO A 154 -26.40 -39.73 6.88
CA PRO A 154 -25.77 -39.21 5.68
C PRO A 154 -25.17 -37.80 5.86
N ASN A 155 -25.73 -37.00 6.77
CA ASN A 155 -25.28 -35.63 7.08
C ASN A 155 -24.59 -35.51 8.44
N CYS A 156 -24.36 -36.61 9.16
CA CYS A 156 -23.75 -36.60 10.50
C CYS A 156 -24.49 -35.71 11.51
N ASP A 157 -25.81 -35.68 11.40
CA ASP A 157 -26.75 -34.91 12.21
C ASP A 157 -27.38 -35.73 13.34
N GLN A 158 -27.23 -37.06 13.30
CA GLN A 158 -27.80 -37.96 14.30
C GLN A 158 -26.74 -38.38 15.30
N GLU A 159 -26.89 -37.98 16.55
CA GLU A 159 -26.04 -38.48 17.63
C GLU A 159 -26.33 -39.96 17.92
N LEU A 160 -25.29 -40.73 18.23
CA LEU A 160 -25.44 -42.12 18.66
C LEU A 160 -26.16 -42.15 20.02
N PRO A 161 -27.16 -43.04 20.22
CA PRO A 161 -27.91 -43.11 21.48
C PRO A 161 -27.03 -43.32 22.73
N GLU A 162 -25.93 -44.04 22.57
CA GLU A 162 -24.96 -44.31 23.63
C GLU A 162 -24.17 -43.04 24.01
N CYS A 163 -23.93 -42.15 23.04
CA CYS A 163 -23.28 -40.86 23.27
C CYS A 163 -24.21 -39.84 23.92
N SER A 164 -25.48 -39.79 23.49
CA SER A 164 -26.45 -38.90 24.14
C SER A 164 -26.70 -39.30 25.60
N ALA A 165 -26.64 -40.59 25.92
CA ALA A 165 -26.72 -41.08 27.30
C ALA A 165 -25.53 -40.66 28.18
N LEU A 166 -24.34 -40.45 27.60
CA LEU A 166 -23.13 -40.00 28.31
C LEU A 166 -23.21 -38.54 28.77
N ASN A 167 -24.13 -37.73 28.23
CA ASN A 167 -24.32 -36.32 28.59
C ASN A 167 -23.00 -35.53 28.63
N CYS A 168 -22.25 -35.60 27.53
CA CYS A 168 -20.97 -34.91 27.40
C CYS A 168 -21.10 -33.40 27.62
N GLN A 169 -20.19 -32.83 28.41
CA GLN A 169 -20.19 -31.40 28.76
C GLN A 169 -19.87 -30.53 27.53
N GLN A 170 -20.15 -29.23 27.63
CA GLN A 170 -19.81 -28.26 26.58
C GLN A 170 -18.33 -28.35 26.19
N ASN A 171 -18.02 -28.20 24.89
CA ASN A 171 -16.68 -28.31 24.33
C ASN A 171 -16.01 -29.68 24.50
N SER A 172 -16.81 -30.73 24.70
CA SER A 172 -16.38 -32.12 24.61
C SER A 172 -17.15 -32.86 23.53
N ARG A 173 -16.60 -33.98 23.09
CA ARG A 173 -17.20 -34.88 22.11
C ARG A 173 -17.13 -36.32 22.59
N CYS A 174 -18.11 -37.10 22.17
CA CYS A 174 -18.10 -38.54 22.37
C CYS A 174 -17.06 -39.18 21.45
N VAL A 175 -16.16 -39.97 22.00
CA VAL A 175 -15.12 -40.69 21.25
C VAL A 175 -15.13 -42.15 21.69
N GLU A 176 -14.82 -43.05 20.77
CA GLU A 176 -14.53 -44.43 21.11
C GLU A 176 -13.07 -44.52 21.55
N ASP A 177 -12.84 -45.04 22.76
CA ASP A 177 -11.50 -45.31 23.26
C ASP A 177 -10.86 -46.45 22.46
N SER A 178 -9.68 -46.20 21.90
CA SER A 178 -9.02 -47.11 20.96
C SER A 178 -8.52 -48.41 21.60
N LEU A 179 -8.42 -48.47 22.94
CA LEU A 179 -7.94 -49.64 23.67
C LEU A 179 -9.08 -50.52 24.17
N THR A 180 -10.18 -49.91 24.58
CA THR A 180 -11.31 -50.59 25.23
C THR A 180 -12.56 -50.70 24.36
N GLY A 181 -12.63 -49.92 23.27
CA GLY A 181 -13.83 -49.81 22.43
C GLY A 181 -15.02 -49.15 23.13
N ARG A 182 -14.81 -48.54 24.31
CA ARG A 182 -15.87 -47.88 25.07
C ARG A 182 -16.02 -46.43 24.62
N LEU A 183 -17.26 -45.96 24.58
CA LEU A 183 -17.55 -44.56 24.35
C LEU A 183 -17.30 -43.75 25.62
N GLU A 184 -16.54 -42.66 25.48
CA GLU A 184 -16.25 -41.71 26.56
C GLU A 184 -16.31 -40.26 26.06
N CYS A 185 -16.55 -39.32 26.98
CA CYS A 185 -16.50 -37.89 26.68
C CYS A 185 -15.06 -37.40 26.78
N ARG A 186 -14.53 -36.86 25.67
CA ARG A 186 -13.21 -36.25 25.62
C ARG A 186 -13.31 -34.81 25.15
N CYS A 187 -12.50 -33.92 25.70
CA CYS A 187 -12.46 -32.53 25.25
C CYS A 187 -12.20 -32.43 23.75
N SER A 188 -12.91 -31.51 23.10
CA SER A 188 -12.74 -31.24 21.68
C SER A 188 -11.33 -30.72 21.40
N PRO A 189 -10.83 -30.83 20.16
CA PRO A 189 -9.51 -30.29 19.80
C PRO A 189 -9.36 -28.83 20.21
N GLY A 190 -8.25 -28.51 20.87
CA GLY A 190 -7.96 -27.17 21.40
C GLY A 190 -8.54 -26.87 22.78
N TYR A 191 -9.19 -27.84 23.42
CA TYR A 191 -9.66 -27.77 24.80
C TYR A 191 -8.93 -28.78 25.68
N GLU A 192 -8.71 -28.42 26.94
CA GLU A 192 -8.14 -29.29 27.97
C GLU A 192 -9.11 -29.47 29.13
N LYS A 193 -8.92 -30.57 29.87
CA LYS A 193 -9.78 -30.94 30.98
C LYS A 193 -9.37 -30.17 32.24
N ALA A 194 -10.22 -29.26 32.70
CA ALA A 194 -10.09 -28.59 33.99
C ALA A 194 -11.21 -29.07 34.92
N GLY A 195 -10.91 -30.11 35.71
CA GLY A 195 -11.90 -30.79 36.54
C GLY A 195 -12.94 -31.55 35.69
N LEU A 196 -14.20 -31.09 35.72
CA LEU A 196 -15.31 -31.64 34.93
C LEU A 196 -15.58 -30.86 33.63
N GLN A 197 -14.94 -29.69 33.44
CA GLN A 197 -15.18 -28.84 32.29
C GLN A 197 -14.03 -28.91 31.28
N CYS A 198 -14.35 -28.69 30.01
CA CYS A 198 -13.37 -28.52 28.95
C CYS A 198 -13.16 -27.03 28.70
N VAL A 199 -11.99 -26.52 29.08
CA VAL A 199 -11.61 -25.12 28.93
C VAL A 199 -10.68 -24.96 27.73
N SER A 200 -10.78 -23.82 27.04
CA SER A 200 -9.93 -23.53 25.89
C SER A 200 -8.47 -23.51 26.31
N VAL A 201 -7.64 -24.29 25.65
CA VAL A 201 -6.18 -24.23 25.84
C VAL A 201 -5.72 -22.86 25.40
N ASN A 202 -5.04 -22.13 26.28
CA ASN A 202 -4.49 -20.82 25.98
C ASN A 202 -3.00 -20.95 25.63
N PRO A 203 -2.61 -20.82 24.33
CA PRO A 203 -1.21 -20.93 23.93
C PRO A 203 -0.33 -19.80 24.50
N CYS A 204 -0.93 -18.65 24.84
CA CYS A 204 -0.20 -17.48 25.36
C CYS A 204 0.35 -17.67 26.78
N LEU A 205 -0.01 -18.76 27.46
CA LEU A 205 0.63 -19.14 28.73
C LEU A 205 2.07 -19.67 28.52
N GLN A 206 2.46 -19.91 27.27
CA GLN A 206 3.81 -20.27 26.87
C GLN A 206 4.43 -19.15 26.00
N PRO A 207 5.77 -19.05 25.93
CA PRO A 207 6.45 -18.06 25.09
C PRO A 207 6.37 -18.44 23.60
N VAL A 208 5.18 -18.27 23.00
CA VAL A 208 4.90 -18.63 21.60
C VAL A 208 5.08 -17.48 20.59
N CYS A 209 5.18 -16.24 21.09
CA CYS A 209 5.39 -15.03 20.31
C CYS A 209 6.81 -14.47 20.52
N HIS A 210 7.19 -13.49 19.68
CA HIS A 210 8.43 -12.74 19.89
C HIS A 210 8.44 -12.05 21.28
N THR A 211 9.62 -11.81 21.84
CA THR A 211 9.77 -11.10 23.12
C THR A 211 9.21 -9.68 23.08
N ASP A 212 9.31 -9.03 21.92
CA ASP A 212 8.74 -7.71 21.63
C ASP A 212 7.33 -7.79 20.99
N ALA A 213 6.59 -8.86 21.25
CA ALA A 213 5.22 -9.03 20.82
C ALA A 213 4.30 -9.38 21.99
N SER A 214 3.05 -8.94 21.88
CA SER A 214 1.97 -9.34 22.75
C SER A 214 1.22 -10.52 22.15
N CYS A 215 0.97 -11.56 22.96
CA CYS A 215 0.15 -12.70 22.55
C CYS A 215 -1.32 -12.46 22.89
N ILE A 216 -2.19 -12.69 21.91
CA ILE A 216 -3.64 -12.53 22.03
C ILE A 216 -4.29 -13.90 21.83
N HIS A 217 -4.95 -14.41 22.86
CA HIS A 217 -5.71 -15.66 22.77
C HIS A 217 -7.03 -15.42 22.02
N THR A 218 -7.14 -15.97 20.82
CA THR A 218 -8.27 -15.73 19.91
C THR A 218 -9.30 -16.85 19.93
N GLY A 219 -8.96 -18.01 20.49
CA GLY A 219 -9.85 -19.16 20.57
C GLY A 219 -9.13 -20.43 21.04
N PRO A 220 -9.81 -21.59 21.07
CA PRO A 220 -9.28 -22.83 21.61
C PRO A 220 -7.98 -23.26 20.91
N ASN A 221 -6.87 -23.21 21.64
CA ASN A 221 -5.51 -23.44 21.14
C ASN A 221 -5.13 -22.55 19.94
N GLN A 222 -5.72 -21.36 19.83
CA GLN A 222 -5.46 -20.38 18.79
C GLN A 222 -4.98 -19.08 19.41
N HIS A 223 -4.01 -18.45 18.75
CA HIS A 223 -3.44 -17.20 19.20
C HIS A 223 -3.01 -16.35 18.00
N LEU A 224 -2.91 -15.05 18.23
CA LEU A 224 -2.30 -14.09 17.34
C LEU A 224 -1.18 -13.37 18.08
N CYS A 225 -0.05 -13.17 17.41
CA CYS A 225 1.04 -12.38 17.93
C CYS A 225 0.99 -10.99 17.28
N ALA A 226 1.04 -9.94 18.08
CA ALA A 226 1.10 -8.57 17.60
C ALA A 226 2.37 -7.90 18.13
N CYS A 227 3.19 -7.35 17.24
CA CYS A 227 4.37 -6.61 17.67
C CYS A 227 3.97 -5.43 18.57
N ASN A 228 4.75 -5.22 19.62
CA ASN A 228 4.56 -4.12 20.54
C ASN A 228 4.80 -2.78 19.83
N GLN A 229 4.33 -1.68 20.45
CA GLN A 229 4.48 -0.34 19.89
C GLN A 229 5.97 -0.04 19.57
N GLY A 230 6.23 0.50 18.38
CA GLY A 230 7.58 0.81 17.91
C GLY A 230 8.29 -0.35 17.21
N PHE A 231 7.65 -1.52 17.09
CA PHE A 231 8.14 -2.66 16.32
C PHE A 231 7.19 -3.00 15.17
N SER A 232 7.71 -3.67 14.15
CA SER A 232 6.96 -4.15 12.99
C SER A 232 7.35 -5.57 12.61
N GLY A 233 6.40 -6.31 12.05
CA GLY A 233 6.60 -7.72 11.68
C GLY A 233 5.31 -8.53 11.83
N ASP A 234 5.44 -9.85 11.86
CA ASP A 234 4.33 -10.80 11.96
C ASP A 234 4.01 -11.23 13.41
N GLY A 235 4.67 -10.63 14.39
CA GLY A 235 4.53 -10.96 15.81
C GLY A 235 5.34 -12.19 16.27
N ARG A 236 5.82 -13.03 15.35
CA ARG A 236 6.83 -14.06 15.64
C ARG A 236 8.24 -13.50 15.48
N VAL A 237 8.40 -12.57 14.56
CA VAL A 237 9.59 -11.74 14.39
C VAL A 237 9.14 -10.29 14.45
N CYS A 238 9.73 -9.52 15.37
CA CYS A 238 9.44 -8.10 15.50
C CYS A 238 10.74 -7.31 15.41
N MET A 239 10.85 -6.49 14.38
CA MET A 239 12.00 -5.61 14.14
C MET A 239 11.68 -4.20 14.61
N PRO A 240 12.62 -3.49 15.26
CA PRO A 240 12.45 -2.10 15.60
C PRO A 240 12.10 -1.26 14.36
N VAL A 241 11.07 -0.44 14.46
CA VAL A 241 10.75 0.54 13.43
C VAL A 241 11.70 1.71 13.60
N ASP A 242 12.52 1.99 12.59
CA ASP A 242 13.35 3.19 12.54
C ASP A 242 12.58 4.33 11.85
N PRO A 243 12.12 5.36 12.59
CA PRO A 243 11.39 6.47 11.98
C PRO A 243 12.25 7.27 11.01
N CYS A 244 13.59 7.27 11.15
CA CYS A 244 14.47 8.02 10.26
C CYS A 244 14.42 7.51 8.81
N GLN A 245 14.05 6.24 8.60
CA GLN A 245 13.86 5.65 7.26
C GLN A 245 12.62 6.19 6.54
N THR A 246 11.69 6.82 7.27
CA THR A 246 10.44 7.35 6.71
C THR A 246 10.37 8.85 6.93
N GLN A 247 10.38 9.63 5.85
CA GLN A 247 10.29 11.11 5.92
C GLN A 247 11.31 11.73 6.91
N ASN A 248 12.52 11.16 6.99
CA ASN A 248 13.59 11.62 7.90
C ASN A 248 13.13 11.72 9.37
N GLY A 249 12.21 10.86 9.82
CA GLY A 249 11.67 10.91 11.19
C GLY A 249 10.93 12.20 11.55
N GLY A 250 10.47 12.96 10.53
CA GLY A 250 9.87 14.29 10.71
C GLY A 250 10.89 15.43 10.93
N CYS A 251 12.19 15.15 10.81
CA CYS A 251 13.26 16.12 10.98
C CYS A 251 13.44 17.00 9.72
N ALA A 252 13.73 18.29 9.91
CA ALA A 252 13.96 19.24 8.82
C ALA A 252 15.26 18.89 8.04
N PRO A 253 15.17 18.52 6.75
CA PRO A 253 16.30 17.92 6.03
C PRO A 253 17.49 18.88 5.81
N GLU A 254 17.24 20.20 5.80
CA GLU A 254 18.24 21.23 5.52
C GLU A 254 19.09 21.62 6.74
N SER A 255 18.59 21.39 7.96
CA SER A 255 19.20 21.91 9.20
C SER A 255 19.36 20.86 10.31
N THR A 256 18.86 19.64 10.10
CA THR A 256 18.91 18.56 11.12
C THR A 256 19.31 17.21 10.55
N SER A 257 19.91 16.38 11.40
CA SER A 257 20.14 14.96 11.18
C SER A 257 19.22 14.15 12.09
N CYS A 258 18.49 13.19 11.51
CA CYS A 258 17.66 12.29 12.29
C CYS A 258 18.53 11.21 12.95
N VAL A 259 18.34 11.01 14.26
CA VAL A 259 19.04 9.99 15.05
C VAL A 259 18.02 9.02 15.61
N PHE A 260 18.18 7.74 15.26
CA PHE A 260 17.41 6.65 15.84
C PHE A 260 17.77 6.48 17.32
N THR A 261 16.78 6.60 18.20
CA THR A 261 16.98 6.54 19.67
C THR A 261 16.39 5.29 20.31
N GLY A 262 15.53 4.59 19.58
CA GLY A 262 14.92 3.34 20.02
C GLY A 262 13.75 2.95 19.11
N PRO A 263 13.15 1.77 19.31
CA PRO A 263 12.02 1.29 18.49
C PRO A 263 10.89 2.32 18.40
N GLY A 264 10.59 2.78 17.18
CA GLY A 264 9.58 3.82 16.90
C GLY A 264 9.94 5.23 17.38
N GLN A 265 11.15 5.46 17.86
CA GLN A 265 11.59 6.73 18.46
C GLN A 265 12.83 7.28 17.75
N SER A 266 12.74 8.55 17.37
CA SER A 266 13.84 9.32 16.79
C SER A 266 13.92 10.69 17.44
N ARG A 267 15.08 11.33 17.30
CA ARG A 267 15.27 12.75 17.62
C ARG A 267 16.00 13.45 16.47
N CYS A 268 15.87 14.77 16.40
CA CYS A 268 16.55 15.59 15.40
C CYS A 268 17.70 16.34 16.06
N ASP A 269 18.93 16.07 15.62
CA ASP A 269 20.12 16.79 16.08
C ASP A 269 20.48 17.87 15.04
N CYS A 270 20.79 19.09 15.48
CA CYS A 270 21.16 20.16 14.56
C CYS A 270 22.45 19.83 13.79
N LEU A 271 22.46 20.12 12.49
CA LEU A 271 23.68 20.03 11.69
C LEU A 271 24.74 21.05 12.17
N PRO A 272 26.04 20.81 11.91
CA PRO A 272 27.08 21.78 12.23
C PRO A 272 26.79 23.16 11.60
N GLY A 273 27.00 24.22 12.39
CA GLY A 273 26.64 25.58 11.97
C GLY A 273 25.19 25.96 12.23
N PHE A 274 24.39 25.08 12.84
CA PHE A 274 23.06 25.38 13.36
C PHE A 274 23.01 25.22 14.88
N GLU A 275 22.08 25.91 15.53
CA GLU A 275 21.84 25.86 16.97
C GLU A 275 20.35 25.68 17.29
N ASN A 276 20.07 25.09 18.46
CA ASN A 276 18.70 24.85 18.92
C ASN A 276 18.01 26.15 19.32
N LEU A 277 16.79 26.35 18.82
CA LEU A 277 15.92 27.45 19.22
C LEU A 277 15.17 27.13 20.53
N SER A 278 14.86 28.17 21.31
CA SER A 278 14.17 28.07 22.61
C SER A 278 12.72 27.55 22.56
N GLY A 279 12.24 27.13 21.39
CA GLY A 279 10.91 26.54 21.16
C GLY A 279 10.93 25.27 20.29
N GLY A 280 12.10 24.68 20.07
CA GLY A 280 12.29 23.54 19.16
C GLY A 280 12.66 23.96 17.74
N GLY A 281 13.47 23.14 17.07
CA GLY A 281 14.00 23.42 15.73
C GLY A 281 15.42 24.01 15.73
N CYS A 282 16.06 24.00 14.56
CA CYS A 282 17.44 24.43 14.38
C CYS A 282 17.52 25.68 13.48
N ALA A 283 18.17 26.72 13.98
CA ALA A 283 18.46 27.95 13.23
C ALA A 283 19.94 28.07 12.94
N LEU A 284 20.28 28.85 11.91
CA LEU A 284 21.67 29.09 11.55
C LEU A 284 22.38 29.82 12.69
N LYS A 285 23.49 29.25 13.15
CA LYS A 285 24.31 29.84 14.21
C LYS A 285 25.06 31.04 13.67
N ASP A 286 25.05 32.14 14.42
CA ASP A 286 25.76 33.36 14.00
C ASP A 286 27.28 33.11 13.92
N ALA A 287 27.83 33.27 12.73
CA ALA A 287 29.25 33.13 12.42
C ALA A 287 29.99 34.49 12.42
N CYS A 288 29.28 35.61 12.60
CA CYS A 288 29.87 36.94 12.64
C CYS A 288 30.72 37.15 13.90
N LYS A 289 32.01 37.42 13.69
CA LYS A 289 32.99 37.79 14.72
C LYS A 289 33.44 39.24 14.49
N PRO A 290 34.05 39.91 15.49
CA PRO A 290 34.54 41.28 15.35
C PRO A 290 35.54 41.50 14.19
N ALA A 291 36.22 40.44 13.75
CA ALA A 291 37.16 40.47 12.62
C ALA A 291 36.57 39.92 11.30
N SER A 292 35.31 39.48 11.29
CA SER A 292 34.67 38.90 10.10
C SER A 292 34.37 39.93 9.01
N CYS A 293 34.21 41.20 9.36
CA CYS A 293 33.92 42.29 8.44
C CYS A 293 34.72 43.56 8.79
N HIS A 294 34.90 44.44 7.81
CA HIS A 294 35.45 45.78 8.04
C HIS A 294 34.52 46.59 8.97
N GLN A 295 35.07 47.54 9.74
CA GLN A 295 34.34 48.33 10.76
C GLN A 295 33.12 49.10 10.23
N ASN A 296 33.02 49.28 8.90
CA ASN A 296 31.93 50.00 8.21
C ASN A 296 31.06 49.08 7.32
N ALA A 297 31.13 47.76 7.52
CA ALA A 297 30.33 46.79 6.79
C ALA A 297 29.41 46.03 7.76
N ASN A 298 28.17 45.79 7.33
CA ASN A 298 27.25 44.93 8.06
C ASN A 298 27.60 43.46 7.81
N CYS A 299 27.71 42.66 8.87
CA CYS A 299 27.96 41.23 8.78
C CYS A 299 26.63 40.47 8.87
N SER A 300 26.38 39.58 7.92
CA SER A 300 25.26 38.64 7.97
C SER A 300 25.74 37.23 7.69
N THR A 301 25.34 36.26 8.51
CA THR A 301 25.58 34.85 8.24
C THR A 301 24.63 34.37 7.14
N VAL A 302 25.17 33.90 6.01
CA VAL A 302 24.40 33.49 4.81
C VAL A 302 24.33 31.96 4.64
N GLY A 303 25.19 31.23 5.35
CA GLY A 303 25.25 29.77 5.34
C GLY A 303 26.07 29.24 6.53
N PRO A 304 26.17 27.91 6.71
CA PRO A 304 26.88 27.32 7.84
C PRO A 304 28.36 27.74 7.88
N GLY A 305 28.71 28.67 8.78
CA GLY A 305 30.05 29.24 8.86
C GLY A 305 30.40 30.25 7.77
N GLU A 306 29.45 30.62 6.90
CA GLU A 306 29.65 31.58 5.81
C GLU A 306 29.07 32.95 6.18
N VAL A 307 29.90 33.99 6.02
CA VAL A 307 29.54 35.38 6.33
C VAL A 307 29.59 36.24 5.08
N GLN A 308 28.60 37.11 4.92
CA GLN A 308 28.55 38.14 3.88
C GLN A 308 28.76 39.51 4.51
N SER A 309 29.63 40.31 3.88
CA SER A 309 29.89 41.69 4.26
C SER A 309 29.16 42.62 3.29
N VAL A 310 28.23 43.44 3.77
CA VAL A 310 27.59 44.49 2.96
C VAL A 310 28.10 45.84 3.43
N SER A 311 28.91 46.49 2.60
CA SER A 311 29.36 47.86 2.86
C SER A 311 28.21 48.84 2.62
N HIS A 312 28.04 49.82 3.51
CA HIS A 312 27.19 50.96 3.20
C HIS A 312 27.74 51.67 1.94
N PRO A 313 26.88 52.15 1.02
CA PRO A 313 27.33 53.05 -0.01
C PRO A 313 27.90 54.29 0.70
N LEU A 314 29.23 54.43 0.66
CA LEU A 314 29.91 55.65 1.06
C LEU A 314 29.24 56.78 0.28
N HIS A 315 28.60 57.70 1.00
CA HIS A 315 28.37 59.03 0.45
C HIS A 315 29.74 59.54 0.00
N THR A 316 29.91 59.69 -1.31
CA THR A 316 31.06 60.31 -1.91
C THR A 316 31.21 61.71 -1.31
N PRO A 317 32.38 62.08 -0.74
CA PRO A 317 32.63 63.47 -0.43
C PRO A 317 32.67 64.21 -1.76
N THR A 318 31.72 65.13 -1.95
CA THR A 318 31.74 66.08 -3.05
C THR A 318 33.06 66.84 -3.00
N SER A 319 33.93 66.57 -3.97
CA SER A 319 35.10 67.37 -4.27
C SER A 319 34.64 68.78 -4.69
N GLY A 320 34.74 69.74 -3.78
CA GLY A 320 34.63 71.17 -4.11
C GLY A 320 35.89 71.66 -4.82
N PRO A 321 35.79 72.56 -5.81
CA PRO A 321 36.93 73.02 -6.59
C PRO A 321 37.83 73.94 -5.75
N ALA A 322 39.13 73.82 -5.98
CA ALA A 322 40.14 74.75 -5.49
C ALA A 322 39.89 76.16 -6.05
N ALA A 323 39.98 77.16 -5.18
CA ALA A 323 40.17 78.57 -5.50
C ALA A 323 41.33 79.10 -4.64
#